data_AF-A0A8R1TMC6-F1
#
_entry.id   AF-A0A8R1TMC6-F1
#
_cell.length_a   1.000
_cell.length_b   1.000
_cell.length_c   1.000
_cell.angle_alpha   90.00
_cell.angle_beta   90.00
_cell.angle_gamma   90.00
#
_symmetry.space_group_name_H-M   'P 1'
#
loop_
_entity.id
_entity.type
_entity.pdbx_description
1 polymer ?
#
loop_
_entity_poly.entity_id
_entity_poly.type
_entity_poly.pdbx_seq_one_letter_code
_entity_poly.pdbx_strand_id
1 'polypeptide(L)'
;MDIIWDRLYGGVSNFFPEEGGPQCFLPLWQRIVETLLLVALAIGGIIISSKNLEPIDPSNSDKIRSSIDKDMLILNNDENYVKYFIAIFYCFVFASEIIYKFMNRTIIFLLNPCHITTIIQLLLLIMGTKSRKMCFLFRFQMYLLPGAVIPIAFPAVNSRVLTGVNLNYLLCPAENDPFSGRFYHLAAVTHQAILVPFLAKFFNISIRYVIQAIHSDAAKPMAPIFQFTKQIISLEKIE
;
A
#
# COMPACT_ATOMS: atom_id res chain seq x y z
N MET A 1 -32.19 2.62 17.39
CA MET A 1 -31.27 1.88 16.49
C MET A 1 -30.60 2.94 15.67
N ASP A 2 -29.56 3.49 16.28
CA ASP A 2 -29.31 4.92 16.28
C ASP A 2 -28.58 5.31 15.01
N ILE A 3 -28.84 6.50 14.46
CA ILE A 3 -28.37 6.99 13.13
C ILE A 3 -26.92 6.56 12.79
N ILE A 4 -26.05 6.49 13.79
CA ILE A 4 -24.68 5.98 13.69
C ILE A 4 -24.62 4.54 13.17
N TRP A 5 -25.37 3.60 13.75
CA TRP A 5 -25.42 2.20 13.33
C TRP A 5 -25.99 2.05 11.93
N ASP A 6 -27.05 2.79 11.60
CA ASP A 6 -27.58 2.83 10.23
C ASP A 6 -26.53 3.35 9.25
N ARG A 7 -25.71 4.33 9.65
CA ARG A 7 -24.65 4.85 8.78
C ARG A 7 -23.46 3.89 8.62
N LEU A 8 -23.17 3.11 9.65
CA LEU A 8 -22.08 2.14 9.65
C LEU A 8 -22.43 0.86 8.87
N TYR A 9 -23.66 0.34 9.04
CA TYR A 9 -24.07 -0.99 8.56
C TYR A 9 -25.41 -1.02 7.81
N GLY A 10 -26.14 0.09 7.69
CA GLY A 10 -27.50 0.10 7.11
C GLY A 10 -27.56 -0.28 5.63
N GLY A 11 -26.44 -0.22 4.91
CA GLY A 11 -26.32 -0.70 3.54
C GLY A 11 -25.76 -2.11 3.41
N VAL A 12 -25.38 -2.77 4.51
CA VAL A 12 -24.82 -4.11 4.49
C VAL A 12 -25.96 -5.12 4.44
N SER A 13 -26.02 -5.92 3.39
CA SER A 13 -27.07 -6.91 3.20
C SER A 13 -26.59 -8.30 3.65
N ASN A 14 -27.44 -9.03 4.37
CA ASN A 14 -27.14 -10.43 4.75
C ASN A 14 -27.47 -11.42 3.62
N PHE A 15 -27.91 -10.93 2.46
CA PHE A 15 -28.29 -11.78 1.33
C PHE A 15 -27.07 -12.34 0.62
N PHE A 16 -25.99 -11.55 0.55
CA PHE A 16 -24.73 -11.99 -0.05
C PHE A 16 -23.86 -12.66 1.03
N PRO A 17 -23.49 -13.95 0.86
CA PRO A 17 -22.57 -14.66 1.76
C PRO A 17 -21.26 -13.92 2.03
N GLU A 18 -20.88 -13.05 1.11
CA GLU A 18 -19.63 -12.29 1.09
C GLU A 18 -19.68 -11.06 2.02
N GLU A 19 -20.88 -10.54 2.30
CA GLU A 19 -21.08 -9.38 3.20
C GLU A 19 -21.25 -9.81 4.66
N GLY A 20 -21.62 -11.08 4.88
CA GLY A 20 -21.84 -11.67 6.19
C GLY A 20 -22.96 -12.70 6.18
N GLY A 21 -23.44 -13.04 7.37
CA GLY A 21 -24.57 -13.97 7.55
C GLY A 21 -24.30 -15.02 8.61
N PRO A 22 -25.37 -15.68 9.13
CA PRO A 22 -25.30 -16.61 10.25
C PRO A 22 -24.28 -17.74 10.05
N GLN A 23 -24.08 -18.16 8.80
CA GLN A 23 -23.12 -19.20 8.39
C GLN A 23 -21.65 -18.85 8.68
N CYS A 24 -21.33 -17.57 8.82
CA CYS A 24 -19.97 -17.11 9.11
C CYS A 24 -19.72 -16.85 10.60
N PHE A 25 -20.76 -16.99 11.45
CA PHE A 25 -20.61 -16.70 12.86
C PHE A 25 -19.83 -17.82 13.56
N LEU A 26 -18.55 -17.56 13.82
CA LEU A 26 -17.77 -18.40 14.72
C LEU A 26 -18.28 -18.30 16.16
N PRO A 27 -18.12 -19.36 16.98
CA PRO A 27 -18.49 -19.31 18.38
C PRO A 27 -17.64 -18.27 19.13
N LEU A 28 -18.24 -17.59 20.10
CA LEU A 28 -17.62 -16.48 20.82
C LEU A 28 -16.25 -16.85 21.42
N TRP A 29 -16.13 -18.04 22.00
CA TRP A 29 -14.88 -18.50 22.59
C TRP A 29 -13.76 -18.60 21.55
N GLN A 30 -14.06 -19.08 20.34
CA GLN A 30 -13.08 -19.22 19.26
C GLN A 30 -12.61 -17.83 18.79
N ARG A 31 -13.55 -16.88 18.65
CA ARG A 31 -13.21 -15.48 18.32
C ARG A 31 -12.27 -14.87 19.35
N ILE A 32 -12.55 -15.06 20.64
CA ILE A 32 -11.73 -14.51 21.73
C ILE A 32 -10.33 -15.13 21.70
N VAL A 33 -10.22 -16.46 21.58
CA VAL A 33 -8.94 -17.17 21.54
C VAL A 33 -8.12 -16.76 20.31
N GLU A 34 -8.71 -16.79 19.12
CA GLU A 34 -8.04 -16.38 17.88
C GLU A 34 -7.61 -14.92 17.94
N THR A 35 -8.48 -14.02 18.43
CA THR A 35 -8.15 -12.59 18.57
C THR A 35 -6.96 -12.40 19.52
N LEU A 36 -6.99 -13.00 20.71
CA LEU A 36 -5.90 -12.86 21.68
C LEU A 36 -4.57 -13.39 21.13
N LEU A 37 -4.60 -14.57 20.49
CA LEU A 37 -3.40 -15.17 19.89
C LEU A 37 -2.85 -14.31 18.77
N LEU A 38 -3.69 -13.91 17.81
CA LEU A 38 -3.27 -13.17 16.62
C LEU A 38 -2.83 -11.74 16.97
N VAL A 39 -3.52 -11.07 17.88
CA VAL A 39 -3.14 -9.74 18.36
C VAL A 39 -1.81 -9.80 19.11
N ALA A 40 -1.58 -10.81 19.96
CA ALA A 40 -0.30 -10.98 20.65
C ALA A 40 0.86 -11.19 19.66
N LEU A 41 0.66 -12.06 18.65
CA LEU A 41 1.64 -12.29 17.59
C LEU A 41 1.92 -11.02 16.77
N ALA A 42 0.88 -10.26 16.42
CA ALA A 42 1.01 -9.00 15.69
C ALA A 42 1.79 -7.95 16.50
N ILE A 43 1.47 -7.78 17.79
CA ILE A 43 2.19 -6.86 18.68
C ILE A 43 3.66 -7.30 18.81
N GLY A 44 3.92 -8.60 19.02
CA GLY A 44 5.28 -9.14 19.07
C GLY A 44 6.07 -8.85 17.79
N GLY A 45 5.46 -9.08 16.63
CA GLY A 45 6.03 -8.76 15.32
C GLY A 45 6.35 -7.27 15.14
N ILE A 46 5.43 -6.39 15.55
CA ILE A 46 5.63 -4.93 15.52
C ILE A 46 6.80 -4.51 16.42
N ILE A 47 6.91 -5.07 17.62
CA ILE A 47 8.01 -4.77 18.55
C ILE A 47 9.36 -5.21 17.96
N ILE A 48 9.43 -6.43 17.43
CA ILE A 48 10.65 -6.96 16.80
C ILE A 48 11.04 -6.10 15.60
N SER A 49 10.08 -5.79 14.73
CA SER A 49 10.28 -4.93 13.56
C SER A 49 10.79 -3.54 13.97
N SER A 50 10.18 -2.94 15.00
CA SER A 50 10.55 -1.61 15.51
C SER A 50 11.98 -1.56 16.09
N LYS A 51 12.45 -2.66 16.68
CA LYS A 51 13.82 -2.80 17.20
C LYS A 51 14.84 -2.98 16.07
N ASN A 52 14.46 -3.65 14.99
CA ASN A 52 15.32 -3.90 13.82
C ASN A 52 15.36 -2.73 12.82
N LEU A 53 14.81 -1.57 13.16
CA LEU A 53 15.02 -0.36 12.38
C LEU A 53 16.45 0.14 12.59
N GLU A 54 17.25 0.07 11.54
CA GLU A 54 18.55 0.74 11.49
C GLU A 54 18.38 2.24 11.77
N PRO A 55 19.27 2.83 12.60
CA PRO A 55 19.30 4.27 12.76
C PRO A 55 19.58 4.92 11.41
N ILE A 56 18.84 5.99 11.10
CA ILE A 56 19.12 6.85 9.95
C ILE A 56 20.47 7.50 10.24
N ASP A 57 21.51 7.17 9.47
CA ASP A 57 22.85 7.76 9.61
C ASP A 57 22.91 9.08 8.81
N PRO A 58 22.90 10.26 9.48
CA PRO A 58 22.99 11.54 8.80
C PRO A 58 24.40 11.81 8.25
N SER A 59 25.43 11.11 8.73
CA SER A 59 26.84 11.54 8.59
C SER A 59 27.46 11.27 7.21
N ASN A 60 26.99 10.26 6.49
CA ASN A 60 27.55 9.90 5.19
C ASN A 60 27.13 10.87 4.05
N SER A 61 26.26 11.84 4.37
CA SER A 61 25.69 12.78 3.41
C SER A 61 26.61 13.97 3.11
N ASP A 62 27.37 14.47 4.08
CA ASP A 62 27.95 15.82 3.99
C ASP A 62 29.04 16.00 2.93
N LYS A 63 29.77 14.93 2.58
CA LYS A 63 30.88 15.00 1.60
C LYS A 63 30.44 14.91 0.15
N ILE A 64 29.31 14.24 -0.12
CA ILE A 64 28.72 14.05 -1.45
C ILE A 64 27.77 15.23 -1.79
N ARG A 65 27.23 15.89 -0.75
CA ARG A 65 26.18 16.91 -0.79
C ARG A 65 26.54 18.21 -1.55
N SER A 66 27.80 18.65 -1.58
CA SER A 66 28.14 19.99 -2.09
C SER A 66 28.12 20.13 -3.61
N SER A 67 28.45 19.08 -4.37
CA SER A 67 28.39 19.10 -5.85
C SER A 67 27.02 18.68 -6.37
N ILE A 68 26.30 17.86 -5.59
CA ILE A 68 24.94 17.41 -5.90
C ILE A 68 23.91 18.53 -5.67
N ASP A 69 24.15 19.47 -4.73
CA ASP A 69 23.16 20.45 -4.25
C ASP A 69 22.44 21.24 -5.35
N LYS A 70 23.14 21.66 -6.42
CA LYS A 70 22.54 22.46 -7.52
C LYS A 70 21.62 21.64 -8.43
N ASP A 71 22.10 20.51 -8.93
CA ASP A 71 21.30 19.61 -9.76
C ASP A 71 20.20 18.95 -8.94
N MET A 72 20.47 18.68 -7.66
CA MET A 72 19.49 18.18 -6.71
C MET A 72 18.47 19.23 -6.33
N LEU A 73 18.74 20.53 -6.32
CA LEU A 73 17.69 21.51 -6.06
C LEU A 73 16.64 21.51 -7.18
N ILE A 74 17.10 21.44 -8.44
CA ILE A 74 16.22 21.35 -9.61
C ILE A 74 15.47 20.00 -9.60
N LEU A 75 16.20 18.88 -9.45
CA LEU A 75 15.60 17.55 -9.34
C LEU A 75 14.64 17.44 -8.15
N ASN A 76 14.97 18.01 -6.99
CA ASN A 76 14.14 17.99 -5.79
C ASN A 76 12.89 18.84 -6.01
N ASN A 77 12.98 19.98 -6.70
CA ASN A 77 11.79 20.74 -7.08
C ASN A 77 10.88 19.91 -8.01
N ASP A 78 11.43 19.31 -9.06
CA ASP A 78 10.68 18.47 -10.00
C ASP A 78 10.09 17.23 -9.30
N GLU A 79 10.89 16.53 -8.49
CA GLU A 79 10.47 15.42 -7.64
C GLU A 79 9.35 15.83 -6.68
N ASN A 80 9.44 17.04 -6.09
CA ASN A 80 8.39 17.57 -5.22
C ASN A 80 7.11 17.86 -6.01
N TYR A 81 7.19 18.45 -7.20
CA TYR A 81 6.00 18.67 -8.04
C TYR A 81 5.31 17.35 -8.41
N VAL A 82 6.07 16.35 -8.83
CA VAL A 82 5.54 15.01 -9.14
C VAL A 82 4.91 14.38 -7.89
N LYS A 83 5.59 14.45 -6.75
CA LYS A 83 5.08 13.95 -5.46
C LYS A 83 3.77 14.62 -5.05
N TYR A 84 3.67 15.94 -5.18
CA TYR A 84 2.44 16.68 -4.87
C TYR A 84 1.32 16.37 -5.86
N PHE A 85 1.63 16.25 -7.14
CA PHE A 85 0.66 15.86 -8.15
C PHE A 85 0.07 14.48 -7.85
N ILE A 86 0.92 13.50 -7.54
CA ILE A 86 0.49 12.17 -7.11
C ILE A 86 -0.35 12.26 -5.84
N ALA A 87 0.07 13.04 -4.83
CA ALA A 87 -0.67 13.20 -3.59
C ALA A 87 -2.07 13.80 -3.81
N ILE A 88 -2.20 14.82 -4.66
CA ILE A 88 -3.48 15.43 -5.02
C ILE A 88 -4.40 14.39 -5.68
N PHE A 89 -3.87 13.61 -6.62
CA PHE A 89 -4.63 12.56 -7.29
C PHE A 89 -5.11 11.49 -6.30
N TYR A 90 -4.24 11.00 -5.42
CA TYR A 90 -4.61 10.06 -4.36
C TYR A 90 -5.66 10.63 -3.41
N CYS A 91 -5.54 11.90 -3.00
CA CYS A 91 -6.53 12.56 -2.17
C CYS A 91 -7.90 12.61 -2.86
N PHE A 92 -7.95 12.92 -4.15
CA PHE A 92 -9.19 12.97 -4.91
C PHE A 92 -9.87 11.61 -4.99
N VAL A 93 -9.14 10.57 -5.39
CA VAL A 93 -9.66 9.19 -5.48
C VAL A 93 -10.15 8.73 -4.11
N PHE A 94 -9.34 8.91 -3.06
CA PHE A 94 -9.70 8.49 -1.71
C PHE A 94 -10.94 9.23 -1.20
N ALA A 95 -11.02 10.55 -1.37
CA ALA A 95 -12.19 11.34 -0.97
C ALA A 95 -13.47 10.87 -1.69
N SER A 96 -13.39 10.58 -2.99
CA SER A 96 -14.53 10.04 -3.76
C SER A 96 -15.01 8.70 -3.19
N GLU A 97 -14.08 7.84 -2.77
CA GLU A 97 -14.38 6.55 -2.17
C GLU A 97 -15.03 6.68 -0.78
N ILE A 98 -14.54 7.61 0.06
CA ILE A 98 -15.16 7.94 1.35
C ILE A 98 -16.61 8.39 1.14
N ILE A 99 -16.85 9.31 0.20
CA ILE A 99 -18.19 9.85 -0.09
C ILE A 99 -19.11 8.73 -0.58
N TYR A 100 -18.63 7.86 -1.48
CA TYR A 100 -19.41 6.74 -1.97
C TYR A 100 -19.84 5.79 -0.84
N LYS A 101 -18.92 5.41 0.07
CA LYS A 101 -19.24 4.54 1.21
C LYS A 101 -20.09 5.23 2.27
N PHE A 102 -19.91 6.54 2.43
CA PHE A 102 -20.80 7.38 3.21
C PHE A 102 -22.21 7.20 2.62
N MET A 103 -22.46 7.62 1.38
CA MET A 103 -23.77 7.55 0.73
C MET A 103 -24.43 6.17 0.84
N ASN A 104 -23.67 5.10 0.61
CA ASN A 104 -24.16 3.73 0.66
C ASN A 104 -24.32 3.14 2.08
N ARG A 105 -24.07 3.90 3.15
CA ARG A 105 -24.24 3.43 4.54
C ARG A 105 -23.37 2.21 4.88
N THR A 106 -22.15 2.19 4.36
CA THR A 106 -21.16 1.11 4.57
C THR A 106 -19.83 1.66 5.07
N ILE A 107 -19.87 2.62 6.01
CA ILE A 107 -18.66 3.27 6.54
C ILE A 107 -17.74 2.28 7.25
N ILE A 108 -18.27 1.19 7.80
CA ILE A 108 -17.45 0.20 8.50
C ILE A 108 -16.28 -0.32 7.64
N PHE A 109 -16.47 -0.39 6.32
CA PHE A 109 -15.43 -0.85 5.40
C PHE A 109 -14.26 0.12 5.25
N LEU A 110 -14.30 1.34 5.84
CA LEU A 110 -13.13 2.21 5.93
C LEU A 110 -12.01 1.64 6.81
N LEU A 111 -12.33 0.68 7.67
CA LEU A 111 -11.33 -0.06 8.46
C LEU A 111 -10.63 -1.15 7.62
N ASN A 112 -11.07 -1.40 6.39
CA ASN A 112 -10.43 -2.39 5.54
C ASN A 112 -8.98 -1.95 5.26
N PRO A 113 -8.05 -2.91 5.19
CA PRO A 113 -6.62 -2.61 5.05
C PRO A 113 -6.30 -1.74 3.84
N CYS A 114 -7.09 -1.81 2.76
CA CYS A 114 -6.92 -0.96 1.57
C CYS A 114 -7.04 0.55 1.84
N HIS A 115 -7.91 0.96 2.76
CA HIS A 115 -8.04 2.38 3.11
C HIS A 115 -6.97 2.81 4.09
N ILE A 116 -6.63 1.94 5.05
CA ILE A 116 -5.56 2.21 6.00
C ILE A 116 -4.22 2.38 5.28
N THR A 117 -3.91 1.53 4.29
CA THR A 117 -2.71 1.68 3.45
C THR A 117 -2.75 2.96 2.61
N THR A 118 -3.92 3.37 2.13
CA THR A 118 -4.07 4.62 1.38
C THR A 118 -3.80 5.84 2.27
N ILE A 119 -4.28 5.82 3.51
CA ILE A 119 -3.99 6.88 4.51
C ILE A 119 -2.49 6.93 4.81
N ILE A 120 -1.85 5.78 5.04
CA ILE A 120 -0.40 5.72 5.28
C ILE A 120 0.38 6.25 4.06
N GLN A 121 -0.04 5.89 2.84
CA GLN A 121 0.56 6.39 1.61
C GLN A 121 0.49 7.92 1.52
N LEU A 122 -0.66 8.51 1.81
CA LEU A 122 -0.85 9.97 1.83
C LEU A 122 0.03 10.65 2.89
N LEU A 123 0.11 10.08 4.10
CA LEU A 123 0.99 10.60 5.15
C LEU A 123 2.46 10.59 4.71
N LEU A 124 2.92 9.52 4.07
CA LEU A 124 4.29 9.42 3.55
C LEU A 124 4.56 10.39 2.40
N LEU A 125 3.60 10.59 1.50
CA LEU A 125 3.72 11.58 0.41
C LEU A 125 3.73 13.02 0.91
N ILE A 126 2.99 13.34 1.98
CA ILE A 126 2.95 14.71 2.50
C ILE A 126 4.17 14.99 3.40
N MET A 127 4.43 14.11 4.37
CA MET A 127 5.44 14.36 5.41
C MET A 127 6.85 13.86 5.04
N GLY A 128 6.96 12.88 4.14
CA GLY A 128 8.22 12.19 3.85
C GLY A 128 8.74 11.34 5.02
N THR A 129 9.94 10.77 4.86
CA THR A 129 10.55 9.82 5.80
C THR A 129 11.60 10.45 6.72
N LYS A 130 11.33 11.66 7.24
CA LYS A 130 12.31 12.42 8.04
C LYS A 130 12.49 11.91 9.48
N SER A 131 11.53 11.16 10.01
CA SER A 131 11.54 10.68 11.40
C SER A 131 11.56 9.16 11.48
N ARG A 132 12.04 8.61 12.60
CA ARG A 132 12.05 7.15 12.85
C ARG A 132 10.66 6.53 12.70
N LYS A 133 9.61 7.24 13.14
CA LYS A 133 8.21 6.79 13.00
C LYS A 133 7.78 6.72 11.53
N MET A 134 8.12 7.73 10.72
CA MET A 134 7.79 7.71 9.29
C MET A 134 8.60 6.65 8.53
N CYS A 135 9.85 6.40 8.92
CA CYS A 135 10.64 5.31 8.36
C CYS A 135 10.02 3.93 8.68
N PHE A 136 9.51 3.75 9.90
CA PHE A 136 8.74 2.56 10.25
C PHE A 136 7.48 2.43 9.40
N LEU A 137 6.69 3.50 9.28
CA LEU A 137 5.48 3.50 8.45
C LEU A 137 5.80 3.23 6.97
N PHE A 138 6.91 3.74 6.45
CA PHE A 138 7.37 3.45 5.09
C PHE A 138 7.69 1.97 4.90
N ARG A 139 8.48 1.37 5.80
CA ARG A 139 8.77 -0.06 5.75
C ARG A 139 7.49 -0.88 5.85
N PHE A 140 6.61 -0.52 6.79
CA PHE A 140 5.32 -1.19 6.98
C PHE A 140 4.42 -1.10 5.74
N GLN A 141 4.32 0.07 5.10
CA GLN A 141 3.58 0.28 3.86
C GLN A 141 4.10 -0.61 2.73
N MET A 142 5.42 -0.74 2.58
CA MET A 142 6.02 -1.62 1.57
C MET A 142 5.69 -3.11 1.79
N TYR A 143 5.44 -3.53 3.04
CA TYR A 143 4.92 -4.88 3.30
C TYR A 143 3.44 -5.02 2.95
N LEU A 144 2.63 -3.97 3.08
CA LEU A 144 1.20 -4.03 2.78
C LEU A 144 0.86 -3.87 1.29
N LEU A 145 1.74 -3.22 0.51
CA LEU A 145 1.51 -2.92 -0.90
C LEU A 145 1.19 -4.15 -1.78
N PRO A 146 1.86 -5.32 -1.64
CA PRO A 146 1.50 -6.51 -2.40
C PRO A 146 0.09 -7.02 -2.10
N GLY A 147 -0.44 -6.72 -0.91
CA GLY A 147 -1.83 -7.01 -0.55
C GLY A 147 -2.84 -6.32 -1.47
N ALA A 148 -2.49 -5.18 -2.09
CA ALA A 148 -3.31 -4.53 -3.11
C ALA A 148 -3.11 -5.14 -4.51
N VAL A 149 -1.94 -5.72 -4.79
CA VAL A 149 -1.66 -6.39 -6.07
C VAL A 149 -2.44 -7.70 -6.20
N ILE A 150 -2.63 -8.45 -5.10
CA ILE A 150 -3.37 -9.72 -5.13
C ILE A 150 -4.81 -9.53 -5.66
N PRO A 151 -5.65 -8.61 -5.14
CA PRO A 151 -6.99 -8.37 -5.69
C PRO A 151 -7.01 -7.92 -7.15
N ILE A 152 -5.96 -7.25 -7.64
CA ILE A 152 -5.85 -6.83 -9.03
C ILE A 152 -5.48 -8.02 -9.94
N ALA A 153 -4.53 -8.85 -9.49
CA ALA A 153 -4.07 -10.01 -10.24
C ALA A 153 -5.10 -11.15 -10.26
N PHE A 154 -5.82 -11.30 -9.15
CA PHE A 154 -6.90 -12.25 -8.97
C PHE A 154 -8.17 -11.46 -8.62
N PRO A 155 -8.76 -10.74 -9.60
CA PRO A 155 -10.05 -10.12 -9.36
C PRO A 155 -10.98 -11.25 -8.97
N ALA A 156 -11.55 -11.14 -7.76
CA ALA A 156 -12.50 -12.06 -7.15
C ALA A 156 -13.16 -12.90 -8.24
N VAL A 157 -12.84 -14.18 -8.34
CA VAL A 157 -13.28 -15.03 -9.45
C VAL A 157 -14.82 -15.09 -9.57
N ASN A 158 -15.55 -14.52 -8.60
CA ASN A 158 -17.00 -14.34 -8.58
C ASN A 158 -17.49 -13.00 -9.17
N SER A 159 -16.65 -11.96 -9.31
CA SER A 159 -17.09 -10.62 -9.79
C SER A 159 -17.16 -10.48 -11.32
N ARG A 160 -17.02 -11.58 -12.09
CA ARG A 160 -17.22 -11.58 -13.55
C ARG A 160 -18.68 -11.35 -13.99
N VAL A 161 -19.64 -11.28 -13.07
CA VAL A 161 -21.04 -10.88 -13.36
C VAL A 161 -21.22 -9.39 -13.03
N LEU A 162 -20.51 -8.56 -13.80
CA LEU A 162 -20.54 -7.11 -14.00
C LEU A 162 -20.64 -6.12 -12.81
N THR A 163 -21.23 -6.40 -11.64
CA THR A 163 -21.31 -5.42 -10.52
C THR A 163 -21.44 -6.01 -9.08
N GLY A 164 -21.21 -7.30 -8.83
CA GLY A 164 -21.37 -7.92 -7.49
C GLY A 164 -20.17 -7.69 -6.54
N VAL A 165 -19.99 -6.45 -6.08
CA VAL A 165 -18.78 -5.92 -5.42
C VAL A 165 -18.35 -6.71 -4.16
N ASN A 166 -17.20 -7.37 -4.28
CA ASN A 166 -16.59 -8.19 -3.25
C ASN A 166 -15.30 -7.54 -2.75
N LEU A 167 -15.26 -7.04 -1.51
CA LEU A 167 -14.05 -6.39 -0.98
C LEU A 167 -13.72 -6.70 0.49
N ASN A 168 -14.25 -7.78 1.08
CA ASN A 168 -13.84 -8.16 2.44
C ASN A 168 -14.01 -9.66 2.79
N TYR A 169 -13.17 -10.51 2.22
CA TYR A 169 -13.18 -11.96 2.47
C TYR A 169 -12.80 -12.40 3.89
N LEU A 170 -12.42 -11.51 4.81
CA LEU A 170 -11.99 -12.01 6.12
C LEU A 170 -13.15 -12.57 6.95
N LEU A 171 -14.39 -12.11 6.75
CA LEU A 171 -15.53 -12.59 7.53
C LEU A 171 -15.99 -13.98 7.10
N CYS A 172 -16.05 -14.24 5.79
CA CYS A 172 -16.61 -15.46 5.20
C CYS A 172 -15.74 -15.96 4.04
N PRO A 173 -15.52 -17.29 3.92
CA PRO A 173 -14.88 -17.84 2.74
C PRO A 173 -15.73 -17.56 1.49
N ALA A 174 -15.07 -17.29 0.37
CA ALA A 174 -15.73 -17.34 -0.93
C ALA A 174 -16.29 -18.74 -1.17
N GLU A 175 -17.35 -18.87 -1.98
CA GLU A 175 -17.93 -20.17 -2.33
C GLU A 175 -16.88 -21.15 -2.90
N ASN A 176 -15.88 -20.62 -3.62
CA ASN A 176 -14.80 -21.38 -4.24
C ASN A 176 -13.48 -21.35 -3.43
N ASP A 177 -13.51 -20.95 -2.15
CA ASP A 177 -12.29 -20.89 -1.34
C ASP A 177 -11.83 -22.30 -0.92
N PRO A 178 -10.58 -22.71 -1.25
CA PRO A 178 -10.07 -24.04 -0.91
C PRO A 178 -9.94 -24.27 0.60
N PHE A 179 -9.97 -23.21 1.40
CA PHE A 179 -9.87 -23.26 2.87
C PHE A 179 -11.22 -23.06 3.57
N SER A 180 -12.34 -23.28 2.88
CA SER A 180 -13.67 -23.20 3.50
C SER A 180 -13.82 -24.15 4.71
N GLY A 181 -14.45 -23.67 5.78
CA GLY A 181 -14.70 -24.44 7.00
C GLY A 181 -14.47 -23.65 8.29
N ARG A 182 -14.56 -24.34 9.44
CA ARG A 182 -14.50 -23.74 10.78
C ARG A 182 -13.19 -23.01 11.09
N PHE A 183 -12.10 -23.39 10.44
CA PHE A 183 -10.77 -22.79 10.62
C PHE A 183 -10.37 -21.85 9.47
N TYR A 184 -11.34 -21.41 8.66
CA TYR A 184 -11.09 -20.52 7.53
C TYR A 184 -10.30 -19.26 7.93
N HIS A 185 -10.66 -18.60 9.04
CA HIS A 185 -9.96 -17.40 9.50
C HIS A 185 -8.49 -17.67 9.80
N LEU A 186 -8.19 -18.79 10.47
CA LEU A 186 -6.82 -19.18 10.78
C LEU A 186 -6.03 -19.53 9.50
N ALA A 187 -6.65 -20.25 8.57
CA ALA A 187 -6.04 -20.57 7.28
C ALA A 187 -5.76 -19.30 6.47
N ALA A 188 -6.73 -18.40 6.38
CA ALA A 188 -6.61 -17.12 5.69
C ALA A 188 -5.50 -16.25 6.31
N VAL A 189 -5.50 -16.08 7.63
CA VAL A 189 -4.45 -15.30 8.32
C VAL A 189 -3.08 -15.93 8.13
N THR A 190 -2.96 -17.26 8.21
CA THR A 190 -1.69 -17.97 8.01
C THR A 190 -1.19 -17.82 6.57
N HIS A 191 -2.08 -18.02 5.60
CA HIS A 191 -1.78 -17.85 4.17
C HIS A 191 -1.32 -16.42 3.89
N GLN A 192 -2.04 -15.41 4.37
CA GLN A 192 -1.68 -14.00 4.20
C GLN A 192 -0.37 -13.66 4.92
N ALA A 193 -0.14 -14.17 6.13
CA ALA A 193 1.09 -13.95 6.89
C ALA A 193 2.35 -14.50 6.19
N ILE A 194 2.21 -15.52 5.35
CA ILE A 194 3.31 -16.09 4.56
C ILE A 194 3.42 -15.38 3.20
N LEU A 195 2.30 -15.25 2.48
CA LEU A 195 2.29 -14.76 1.12
C LEU A 195 2.66 -13.27 1.03
N VAL A 196 2.15 -12.44 1.95
CA VAL A 196 2.37 -10.99 1.90
C VAL A 196 3.87 -10.64 2.05
N PRO A 197 4.63 -11.14 3.06
CA PRO A 197 6.06 -10.89 3.14
C PRO A 197 6.85 -11.45 1.95
N PHE A 198 6.44 -12.61 1.43
CA PHE A 198 7.09 -13.20 0.26
C PHE A 198 6.95 -12.32 -0.98
N LEU A 199 5.72 -11.89 -1.28
CA LEU A 199 5.45 -10.96 -2.39
C LEU A 199 6.11 -9.60 -2.16
N ALA A 200 6.16 -9.10 -0.92
CA ALA A 200 6.85 -7.86 -0.60
C ALA A 200 8.34 -7.96 -0.91
N LYS A 201 8.99 -9.06 -0.53
CA LYS A 201 10.40 -9.29 -0.86
C LYS A 201 10.61 -9.38 -2.36
N PHE A 202 9.77 -10.13 -3.06
CA PHE A 202 9.85 -10.26 -4.51
C PHE A 202 9.69 -8.90 -5.22
N PHE A 203 8.70 -8.10 -4.80
CA PHE A 203 8.46 -6.76 -5.32
C PHE A 203 9.66 -5.83 -5.08
N ASN A 204 10.19 -5.79 -3.85
CA ASN A 204 11.35 -4.96 -3.53
C ASN A 204 12.62 -5.37 -4.29
N ILE A 205 12.86 -6.67 -4.46
CA ILE A 205 13.96 -7.20 -5.28
C ILE A 205 13.78 -6.77 -6.75
N SER A 206 12.57 -6.91 -7.28
CA SER A 206 12.24 -6.53 -8.66
C SER A 206 12.48 -5.04 -8.91
N ILE A 207 12.03 -4.18 -8.00
CA ILE A 207 12.30 -2.74 -8.06
C ILE A 207 13.81 -2.47 -8.06
N ARG A 208 14.57 -3.16 -7.20
CA ARG A 208 16.02 -2.99 -7.15
C ARG A 208 16.68 -3.31 -8.49
N TYR A 209 16.24 -4.38 -9.18
CA TYR A 209 16.73 -4.71 -10.51
C TYR A 209 16.36 -3.64 -11.56
N VAL A 210 15.12 -3.16 -11.55
CA VAL A 210 14.67 -2.10 -12.49
C VAL A 210 15.47 -0.81 -12.29
N ILE A 211 15.64 -0.38 -11.04
CA ILE A 211 16.44 0.82 -10.71
C ILE A 211 17.89 0.64 -11.18
N GLN A 212 18.50 -0.52 -10.93
CA GLN A 212 19.85 -0.82 -11.39
C GLN A 212 19.95 -0.79 -12.92
N ALA A 213 18.96 -1.32 -13.63
CA ALA A 213 18.92 -1.29 -15.10
C ALA A 213 18.86 0.16 -15.61
N ILE A 214 17.94 0.97 -15.09
CA ILE A 214 17.78 2.40 -15.46
C ILE A 214 19.08 3.18 -15.19
N HIS A 215 19.68 3.01 -14.02
CA HIS A 215 20.95 3.68 -13.69
C HIS A 215 22.11 3.18 -14.54
N SER A 216 22.14 1.89 -14.90
CA SER A 216 23.18 1.35 -15.79
C SER A 216 23.07 1.91 -17.21
N ASP A 217 21.85 2.17 -17.70
CA ASP A 217 21.63 2.79 -19.00
C ASP A 217 21.93 4.30 -18.98
N ALA A 218 21.64 4.99 -17.87
CA ALA A 218 22.06 6.38 -17.69
C ALA A 218 23.59 6.53 -17.57
N ALA A 219 24.29 5.51 -17.06
CA ALA A 219 25.74 5.48 -16.96
C ALA A 219 26.44 5.11 -18.29
N LYS A 220 25.73 4.50 -19.24
CA LYS A 220 26.23 4.38 -20.62
C LYS A 220 26.28 5.80 -21.19
N PRO A 221 27.41 6.25 -21.76
CA PRO A 221 27.51 7.60 -22.30
C PRO A 221 26.37 7.79 -23.28
N MET A 222 25.48 8.73 -22.93
CA MET A 222 24.30 9.11 -23.68
C MET A 222 24.67 9.11 -25.17
N ALA A 223 24.10 8.16 -25.91
CA ALA A 223 24.26 8.08 -27.35
C ALA A 223 24.00 9.47 -27.97
N PRO A 224 24.67 9.84 -29.07
CA PRO A 224 25.03 11.22 -29.46
C PRO A 224 23.87 12.16 -29.84
N ILE A 225 22.65 11.89 -29.39
CA ILE A 225 21.50 12.80 -29.45
C ILE A 225 21.70 14.00 -28.52
N PHE A 226 22.32 13.83 -27.34
CA PHE A 226 22.62 14.97 -26.43
C PHE A 226 23.91 15.73 -26.77
N GLN A 227 24.79 15.16 -27.58
CA GLN A 227 25.92 15.92 -28.14
C GLN A 227 25.44 16.88 -29.24
N PHE A 228 24.40 16.50 -29.99
CA PHE A 228 23.78 17.36 -30.98
C PHE A 228 23.15 18.61 -30.35
N THR A 229 22.45 18.49 -29.22
CA THR A 229 21.88 19.67 -28.53
C THR A 229 22.95 20.59 -27.96
N LYS A 230 24.07 20.05 -27.45
CA LYS A 230 25.22 20.89 -27.04
C LYS A 230 25.90 21.58 -28.22
N GLN A 231 25.99 20.95 -29.40
CA GLN A 231 26.52 21.61 -30.59
C GLN A 231 25.59 22.68 -31.13
N ILE A 232 24.26 22.47 -31.11
CA ILE A 232 23.31 23.50 -31.56
C ILE A 232 23.35 24.72 -30.63
N ILE A 233 23.37 24.53 -29.31
CA ILE A 233 23.48 25.64 -28.34
C ILE A 233 24.84 26.36 -28.42
N SER A 234 25.90 25.65 -28.82
CA SER A 234 27.22 26.26 -29.05
C SER A 234 27.28 27.12 -30.32
N LEU A 235 26.48 26.80 -31.34
CA LEU A 235 26.44 27.57 -32.59
C LEU A 235 25.59 28.82 -32.46
N GLU A 236 24.54 28.81 -31.63
CA GLU A 236 23.76 30.02 -31.31
C GLU A 236 24.52 31.06 -30.47
N LYS A 237 25.72 30.75 -29.95
CA LYS A 237 26.54 31.70 -29.18
C LYS A 237 27.67 32.35 -29.96
N ILE A 238 27.75 32.15 -31.28
CA ILE A 238 28.77 32.80 -32.13
C ILE A 238 28.12 33.72 -33.21
N GLU A 239 26.83 34.03 -33.10
CA GLU A 239 26.23 35.21 -33.75
C GLU A 239 26.06 36.35 -32.72
#